data_AF-A0A442XTL6-F1
#
_entry.id   AF-A0A442XTL6-F1
#
_cell.length_a   1.000
_cell.length_b   1.000
_cell.length_c   1.000
_cell.angle_alpha   90.00
_cell.angle_beta   90.00
_cell.angle_gamma   90.00
#
_symmetry.space_group_name_H-M   'P 1'
#
loop_
_entity.id
_entity.type
_entity.pdbx_description
1 polymer ?
#
loop_
_entity_poly.entity_id
_entity_poly.type
_entity_poly.pdbx_seq_one_letter_code
_entity_poly.pdbx_strand_id
1 'polypeptide(L)'
;MTSSDVRSRVADIWMFVALDPDTKLVPSYRVGKRTRVEAMAFMNDLSGRLANRVQISSDALRTFIDAVEEAFSSDVDYGQAVKFYEAEPVGPSRYSPPKDQEKTVIAGTPDQRHISTSLVERQNLTCAYPCVGSRV
;
A
#
# COMPACT_ATOMS: atom_id res chain seq x y z
N MET A 1 12.59 2.97 33.86
CA MET A 1 11.96 2.45 32.63
C MET A 1 10.89 1.45 33.03
N THR A 2 9.61 1.81 32.92
CA THR A 2 8.48 0.95 33.29
C THR A 2 8.20 -0.05 32.17
N SER A 3 7.89 -1.30 32.56
CA SER A 3 7.69 -2.46 31.66
C SER A 3 6.54 -2.30 30.65
N SER A 4 5.68 -1.28 30.82
CA SER A 4 4.60 -0.96 29.89
C SER A 4 5.07 -0.27 28.60
N ASP A 5 6.23 0.39 28.60
CA ASP A 5 6.76 1.15 27.44
C ASP A 5 7.47 0.25 26.40
N VAL A 6 7.70 -1.03 26.74
CA VAL A 6 8.36 -2.00 25.83
C VAL A 6 7.35 -2.64 24.88
N ARG A 7 6.08 -2.84 25.31
CA ARG A 7 5.05 -3.47 24.47
C ARG A 7 4.59 -2.59 23.30
N SER A 8 4.54 -1.27 23.48
CA SER A 8 4.18 -0.32 22.41
C SER A 8 5.27 -0.18 21.33
N ARG A 9 6.53 -0.53 21.65
CA ARG A 9 7.65 -0.43 20.69
C ARG A 9 7.81 -1.66 19.81
N VAL A 10 7.34 -2.82 20.27
CA VAL A 10 7.59 -4.14 19.66
C VAL A 10 6.47 -4.60 18.70
N ALA A 11 5.29 -3.98 18.71
CA ALA A 11 4.09 -4.64 18.15
C ALA A 11 3.60 -4.19 16.75
N ASP A 12 4.19 -3.18 16.11
CA ASP A 12 3.78 -2.76 14.76
C ASP A 12 4.94 -2.89 13.78
N ILE A 13 4.98 -4.00 13.04
CA ILE A 13 5.87 -4.18 11.88
C ILE A 13 4.99 -4.29 10.63
N TRP A 14 5.37 -3.58 9.58
CA TRP A 14 4.61 -3.45 8.34
C TRP A 14 5.48 -3.89 7.17
N MET A 15 4.84 -4.51 6.19
CA MET A 15 5.47 -4.86 4.94
C MET A 15 4.92 -3.95 3.82
N PHE A 16 5.82 -3.25 3.15
CA PHE A 16 5.57 -2.55 1.90
C PHE A 16 5.95 -3.50 0.77
N VAL A 17 5.07 -3.68 -0.22
CA VAL A 17 5.33 -4.59 -1.33
C VAL A 17 4.78 -4.02 -2.63
N ALA A 18 5.60 -4.04 -3.68
CA ALA A 18 5.14 -3.74 -5.03
C ALA A 18 4.85 -5.07 -5.72
N LEU A 19 3.70 -5.20 -6.40
CA LEU A 19 3.32 -6.42 -7.10
C LEU A 19 2.86 -6.07 -8.51
N ASP A 20 3.52 -6.67 -9.51
CA ASP A 20 3.07 -6.61 -10.90
C ASP A 20 1.91 -7.60 -11.11
N PRO A 21 0.74 -7.14 -11.60
CA PRO A 21 -0.44 -7.98 -11.75
C PRO A 21 -0.30 -9.07 -12.80
N ASP A 22 0.51 -8.89 -13.83
CA ASP A 22 0.52 -9.78 -14.99
C ASP A 22 1.56 -10.89 -14.82
N THR A 23 2.78 -10.53 -14.43
CA THR A 23 3.90 -11.46 -14.22
C THR A 23 3.99 -11.99 -12.79
N LYS A 24 3.30 -11.36 -11.84
CA LYS A 24 3.41 -11.63 -10.39
C LYS A 24 4.79 -11.36 -9.80
N LEU A 25 5.62 -10.59 -10.50
CA LEU A 25 6.92 -10.15 -9.99
C LEU A 25 6.74 -9.16 -8.84
N VAL A 26 7.65 -9.25 -7.88
CA VAL A 26 7.79 -8.30 -6.76
C VAL A 26 9.08 -7.51 -6.98
N PRO A 27 9.03 -6.37 -7.69
CA PRO A 27 10.25 -5.62 -8.01
C PRO A 27 10.92 -5.00 -6.78
N SER A 28 10.13 -4.66 -5.76
CA SER A 28 10.59 -4.11 -4.49
C SER A 28 9.69 -4.55 -3.34
N TYR A 29 10.29 -4.73 -2.16
CA TYR A 29 9.59 -4.88 -0.89
C TYR A 29 10.43 -4.26 0.23
N ARG A 30 9.78 -3.89 1.33
CA ARG A 30 10.43 -3.31 2.50
C ARG A 30 9.68 -3.69 3.77
N VAL A 31 10.41 -4.01 4.84
CA VAL A 31 9.84 -4.29 6.16
C VAL A 31 10.26 -3.19 7.12
N GLY A 32 9.31 -2.58 7.81
CA GLY A 32 9.59 -1.43 8.68
C GLY A 32 8.40 -0.96 9.48
N LYS A 33 8.50 0.24 10.04
CA LYS A 33 7.36 0.90 10.69
C LYS A 33 6.45 1.54 9.63
N ARG A 34 5.15 1.70 9.92
CA ARG A 34 4.24 2.48 9.07
C ARG A 34 4.48 3.98 9.21
N THR A 35 5.61 4.44 8.70
CA THR A 35 6.04 5.85 8.74
C THR A 35 6.30 6.37 7.35
N ARG A 36 6.35 7.71 7.23
CA ARG A 36 6.68 8.41 5.99
C ARG A 36 8.06 8.06 5.45
N VAL A 37 9.04 7.96 6.33
CA VAL A 37 10.42 7.63 5.96
C VAL A 37 10.50 6.26 5.28
N GLU A 38 9.81 5.26 5.83
CA GLU A 38 9.82 3.89 5.28
C GLU A 38 9.08 3.83 3.93
N ALA A 39 7.94 4.52 3.80
CA ALA A 39 7.20 4.59 2.54
C ALA A 39 7.99 5.29 1.43
N MET A 40 8.71 6.36 1.76
CA MET A 40 9.58 7.08 0.82
C MET A 40 10.77 6.25 0.39
N ALA A 41 11.44 5.59 1.33
CA ALA A 41 12.54 4.69 1.01
C ALA A 41 12.08 3.53 0.11
N PHE A 42 10.87 3.01 0.33
CA PHE A 42 10.26 2.00 -0.54
C PHE A 42 9.95 2.54 -1.94
N MET A 43 9.30 3.70 -2.06
CA MET A 43 8.96 4.28 -3.38
C MET A 43 10.20 4.68 -4.18
N ASN A 44 11.25 5.18 -3.54
CA ASN A 44 12.53 5.49 -4.18
C ASN A 44 13.27 4.23 -4.67
N ASP A 45 13.26 3.13 -3.89
CA ASP A 45 13.81 1.85 -4.35
C ASP A 45 13.00 1.28 -5.52
N LEU A 46 11.68 1.45 -5.49
CA LEU A 46 10.81 1.03 -6.59
C LEU A 46 11.07 1.84 -7.86
N SER A 47 11.13 3.17 -7.79
CA SER A 47 11.35 4.03 -8.96
C SER A 47 12.71 3.76 -9.61
N GLY A 48 13.76 3.52 -8.82
CA GLY A 48 15.08 3.16 -9.34
C GLY A 48 15.16 1.83 -10.10
N ARG A 49 14.13 0.97 -10.00
CA ARG A 49 14.05 -0.33 -10.67
C ARG A 49 13.13 -0.33 -11.89
N LEU A 50 12.37 0.74 -12.10
CA LEU A 50 11.42 0.88 -13.20
C LEU A 50 12.04 1.78 -14.28
N ALA A 51 12.07 1.29 -15.51
CA ALA A 51 12.70 2.00 -16.63
C ALA A 51 11.73 2.90 -17.41
N ASN A 52 10.43 2.70 -17.24
CA ASN A 52 9.39 3.37 -18.00
C ASN A 52 8.36 3.99 -17.05
N ARG A 53 7.60 4.95 -17.57
CA ARG A 53 6.37 5.42 -16.94
C ARG A 53 5.43 4.25 -16.66
N VAL A 54 4.98 4.13 -15.41
CA VAL A 54 4.11 3.05 -14.93
C VAL A 54 2.81 3.59 -14.34
N GLN A 55 1.82 2.70 -14.20
CA GLN A 55 0.60 3.00 -13.46
C GLN A 55 0.68 2.39 -12.05
N ILE A 56 0.66 3.24 -11.02
CA ILE A 56 0.70 2.80 -9.62
C ILE A 56 -0.70 2.89 -8.98
N SER A 57 -1.09 1.87 -8.22
CA SER A 57 -2.31 1.88 -7.40
C SER A 57 -2.02 1.55 -5.94
N SER A 58 -2.31 2.44 -4.98
CA SER A 58 -2.14 2.16 -3.54
C SER A 58 -3.46 2.22 -2.76
N ASP A 59 -3.41 1.89 -1.47
CA ASP A 59 -4.49 2.22 -0.54
C ASP A 59 -4.52 3.72 -0.21
N ALA A 60 -5.57 4.15 0.49
CA ALA A 60 -5.81 5.55 0.86
C ALA A 60 -4.88 6.09 1.96
N LEU A 61 -3.67 5.56 2.12
CA LEU A 61 -2.71 6.09 3.09
C LEU A 61 -2.06 7.36 2.52
N ARG A 62 -2.32 8.50 3.16
CA ARG A 62 -1.79 9.83 2.76
C ARG A 62 -0.29 9.84 2.50
N THR A 63 0.45 9.03 3.25
CA THR A 63 1.90 8.90 3.12
C THR A 63 2.38 8.48 1.73
N PHE A 64 1.59 7.70 0.97
CA PHE A 64 1.97 7.30 -0.38
C PHE A 64 1.86 8.42 -1.40
N ILE A 65 0.97 9.40 -1.20
CA ILE A 65 0.86 10.55 -2.11
C ILE A 65 2.20 11.28 -2.14
N ASP A 66 2.68 11.70 -0.96
CA ASP A 66 3.98 12.37 -0.82
C ASP A 66 5.14 11.50 -1.35
N ALA A 67 5.13 10.19 -1.08
CA ALA A 67 6.21 9.29 -1.45
C ALA A 67 6.27 9.03 -2.96
N VAL A 68 5.12 8.91 -3.63
CA VAL A 68 5.04 8.73 -5.08
C VAL A 68 5.45 10.01 -5.80
N GLU A 69 4.97 11.17 -5.34
CA GLU A 69 5.36 12.46 -5.89
C GLU A 69 6.88 12.68 -5.79
N GLU A 70 7.48 12.39 -4.64
CA GLU A 70 8.93 12.51 -4.46
C GLU A 70 9.72 11.56 -5.37
N ALA A 71 9.29 10.29 -5.47
CA ALA A 71 10.06 9.25 -6.16
C ALA A 71 9.90 9.25 -7.69
N PHE A 72 8.73 9.63 -8.19
CA PHE A 72 8.38 9.56 -9.62
C PHE A 72 8.09 10.94 -10.24
N SER A 73 7.93 11.99 -9.43
CA SER A 73 7.56 13.33 -9.90
C SER A 73 6.33 13.28 -10.82
N SER A 74 6.45 13.70 -12.08
CA SER A 74 5.37 13.67 -13.08
C SER A 74 5.38 12.44 -13.99
N ASP A 75 6.31 11.50 -13.80
CA ASP A 75 6.50 10.33 -14.67
C ASP A 75 5.78 9.07 -14.12
N VAL A 76 4.55 9.26 -13.65
CA VAL A 76 3.71 8.18 -13.12
C VAL A 76 2.23 8.49 -13.31
N ASP A 77 1.46 7.44 -13.58
CA ASP A 77 0.01 7.48 -13.54
C ASP A 77 -0.45 6.86 -12.21
N TYR A 78 -0.93 7.69 -11.28
CA TYR A 78 -1.14 7.26 -9.91
C TYR A 78 -2.59 7.41 -9.46
N GLY A 79 -3.12 6.33 -8.88
CA GLY A 79 -4.45 6.30 -8.28
C GLY A 79 -4.50 5.59 -6.93
N GLN A 80 -5.50 5.93 -6.12
CA GLN A 80 -5.74 5.28 -4.83
C GLN A 80 -7.10 4.57 -4.83
N ALA A 81 -7.13 3.42 -4.16
CA ALA A 81 -8.36 2.72 -3.82
C ALA A 81 -8.72 3.00 -2.35
N VAL A 82 -9.83 3.70 -2.13
CA VAL A 82 -10.37 4.01 -0.80
C VAL A 82 -11.46 3.01 -0.48
N LYS A 83 -11.35 2.29 0.64
CA LYS A 83 -12.32 1.28 1.06
C LYS A 83 -13.13 1.76 2.25
N PHE A 84 -14.44 1.65 2.16
CA PHE A 84 -15.37 2.00 3.22
C PHE A 84 -15.85 0.72 3.93
N TYR A 85 -15.61 0.67 5.24
CA TYR A 85 -16.07 -0.41 6.12
C TYR A 85 -17.22 0.10 6.99
N GLU A 86 -18.25 -0.72 7.23
CA GLU A 86 -19.24 -0.42 8.26
C GLU A 86 -18.62 -0.65 9.66
N ALA A 87 -19.15 0.05 10.67
CA ALA A 87 -18.75 -0.20 12.06
C ALA A 87 -18.98 -1.67 12.41
N GLU A 88 -17.99 -2.30 13.04
CA GLU A 88 -18.03 -3.74 13.35
C GLU A 88 -19.32 -4.12 14.11
N PRO A 89 -20.03 -5.19 13.71
CA PRO A 89 -20.98 -5.81 14.61
C PRO A 89 -20.18 -6.33 15.83
N VAL A 90 -20.60 -5.95 17.03
CA VAL A 90 -20.00 -6.39 18.30
C VAL A 90 -20.10 -7.92 18.39
N GLY A 91 -19.04 -8.62 17.99
CA GLY A 91 -19.02 -10.07 17.91
C GLY A 91 -17.69 -10.62 17.37
N PRO A 92 -17.42 -11.93 17.48
CA PRO A 92 -16.11 -12.53 17.17
C PRO A 92 -15.82 -12.66 15.65
N SER A 93 -16.47 -11.85 14.80
CA SER A 93 -16.18 -11.83 13.37
C SER A 93 -14.97 -10.94 13.11
N ARG A 94 -13.79 -11.55 12.90
CA ARG A 94 -12.51 -10.85 12.78
C ARG A 94 -12.25 -10.19 11.42
N TYR A 95 -13.18 -10.24 10.48
CA TYR A 95 -13.03 -9.58 9.18
C TYR A 95 -14.38 -9.37 8.50
N SER A 96 -14.75 -8.11 8.29
CA SER A 96 -15.89 -7.73 7.44
C SER A 96 -15.36 -7.27 6.08
N PRO A 97 -15.90 -7.78 4.96
CA PRO A 97 -15.55 -7.25 3.65
C PRO A 97 -15.92 -5.76 3.55
N PRO A 98 -15.19 -4.97 2.75
CA PRO A 98 -15.55 -3.57 2.51
C PRO A 98 -16.93 -3.50 1.84
N LYS A 99 -17.75 -2.54 2.28
CA LYS A 99 -19.09 -2.32 1.70
C LYS A 99 -19.01 -1.62 0.35
N ASP A 100 -18.05 -0.70 0.24
CA ASP A 100 -17.84 0.08 -0.96
C ASP A 100 -16.36 0.39 -1.16
N GLN A 101 -15.99 0.66 -2.40
CA GLN A 101 -14.65 1.04 -2.79
C GLN A 101 -14.71 2.18 -3.81
N GLU A 102 -14.10 3.31 -3.47
CA GLU A 102 -13.93 4.45 -4.36
C GLU A 102 -12.51 4.43 -4.96
N LYS A 103 -12.40 4.90 -6.20
CA LYS A 103 -11.13 5.03 -6.93
C LYS A 103 -10.86 6.50 -7.18
N THR A 104 -9.75 6.99 -6.68
CA THR A 104 -9.35 8.39 -6.82
C THR A 104 -8.12 8.47 -7.70
N VAL A 105 -8.18 9.31 -8.75
CA VAL A 105 -7.01 9.66 -9.55
C VAL A 105 -6.24 10.76 -8.82
N ILE A 106 -4.96 10.55 -8.58
CA ILE A 106 -4.09 11.49 -7.85
C ILE A 106 -3.15 12.21 -8.81
N ALA A 107 -2.51 11.49 -9.74
CA ALA A 107 -1.59 12.08 -10.71
C ALA A 107 -1.67 11.38 -12.07
N GLY A 108 -1.35 12.12 -13.13
CA GLY A 108 -1.33 11.58 -14.50
C GLY A 108 -2.72 11.25 -15.05
N THR A 109 -2.79 10.20 -15.85
CA THR A 109 -4.01 9.71 -16.52
C THR A 109 -4.12 8.18 -16.37
N PRO A 110 -4.22 7.65 -15.13
CA PRO A 110 -4.31 6.21 -14.91
C PRO A 110 -5.64 5.65 -15.44
N ASP A 111 -5.59 4.42 -15.96
CA ASP A 111 -6.80 3.68 -16.27
C ASP A 111 -7.49 3.28 -14.95
N GLN A 112 -8.64 3.90 -14.69
CA GLN A 112 -9.43 3.66 -13.48
C GLN A 112 -9.86 2.20 -13.35
N ARG A 113 -9.95 1.42 -14.43
CA ARG A 113 -10.26 -0.01 -14.37
C ARG A 113 -9.18 -0.79 -13.63
N HIS A 114 -7.91 -0.37 -13.75
CA HIS A 114 -6.77 -1.04 -13.14
C HIS A 114 -6.44 -0.58 -11.72
N ILE A 115 -6.99 0.56 -11.27
CA ILE A 115 -6.84 1.03 -9.88
C ILE A 115 -7.47 0.00 -8.93
N SER A 116 -6.64 -0.77 -8.22
CA SER A 116 -7.06 -1.77 -7.24
C SER A 116 -5.91 -2.21 -6.34
N THR A 117 -6.21 -2.55 -5.08
CA THR A 117 -5.30 -3.16 -4.09
C THR A 117 -5.56 -4.65 -3.86
N SER A 118 -6.58 -5.22 -4.52
CA SER A 118 -7.08 -6.58 -4.21
C SER A 118 -6.05 -7.70 -4.39
N LEU A 119 -5.10 -7.54 -5.32
CA LEU A 119 -4.05 -8.53 -5.58
C LEU A 119 -3.04 -8.59 -4.42
N VAL A 120 -2.62 -7.43 -3.91
CA VAL A 120 -1.74 -7.33 -2.75
C VAL A 120 -2.47 -7.83 -1.49
N GLU A 121 -3.73 -7.46 -1.31
CA GLU A 121 -4.49 -7.92 -0.15
C GLU A 121 -4.73 -9.43 -0.16
N ARG A 122 -4.90 -10.04 -1.34
CA ARG A 122 -4.93 -11.50 -1.46
C ARG A 122 -3.58 -12.13 -1.07
N GLN A 123 -2.47 -11.45 -1.34
CA GLN A 123 -1.15 -11.89 -0.86
C GLN A 123 -1.04 -11.83 0.67
N ASN A 124 -1.76 -10.91 1.34
CA ASN A 124 -1.84 -10.88 2.81
C ASN A 124 -2.45 -12.16 3.41
N LEU A 125 -3.22 -12.93 2.64
CA LEU A 125 -3.69 -14.25 3.10
C LEU A 125 -2.56 -15.28 3.18
N THR A 126 -1.44 -15.02 2.51
CA THR A 126 -0.24 -15.88 2.52
C THR A 126 0.86 -15.31 3.41
N CYS A 127 0.89 -13.98 3.59
CA CYS A 127 1.86 -13.27 4.41
C CYS A 127 1.27 -12.88 5.77
N ALA A 128 1.86 -13.36 6.86
CA ALA A 128 1.35 -13.17 8.22
C ALA A 128 1.42 -11.72 8.77
N TYR A 129 1.86 -10.74 7.96
CA TYR A 129 1.98 -9.33 8.34
C TYR A 129 1.04 -8.46 7.48
N PRO A 130 0.47 -7.38 8.04
CA PRO A 130 -0.32 -6.44 7.25
C PRO A 130 0.56 -5.80 6.18
N CYS A 131 0.27 -6.08 4.91
CA CYS A 131 0.94 -5.43 3.79
C CYS A 131 0.09 -4.29 3.24
N VAL A 132 0.76 -3.19 2.94
CA VAL A 132 0.25 -2.17 2.03
C VAL A 132 1.07 -2.26 0.77
N GLY A 133 0.40 -2.31 -0.37
CA GLY A 133 1.10 -2.46 -1.62
C GLY A 133 0.56 -1.59 -2.72
N SER A 134 1.52 -1.23 -3.57
CA SER A 134 1.30 -0.61 -4.85
C SER A 134 1.17 -1.70 -5.90
N ARG A 135 0.05 -1.75 -6.61
CA ARG A 135 -0.01 -2.41 -7.92
C ARG A 135 0.78 -1.52 -8.88
N VAL A 136 1.82 -2.07 -9.51
CA VAL A 136 2.65 -1.40 -10.51
C VAL A 136 2.27 -1.90 -11.90
#